data_AF-A0A924JHP5-F1
#
_entry.id   AF-A0A924JHP5-F1
#
_cell.length_a   1.000
_cell.length_b   1.000
_cell.length_c   1.000
_cell.angle_alpha   90.00
_cell.angle_beta   90.00
_cell.angle_gamma   90.00
#
_symmetry.space_group_name_H-M   'P 1'
#
loop_
_entity.id
_entity.type
_entity.pdbx_description
1 polymer ?
#
loop_
_entity_poly.entity_id
_entity_poly.type
_entity_poly.pdbx_seq_one_letter_code
_entity_poly.pdbx_strand_id
1 'polypeptide(L)' 'MSDPADATEIKPPRCAMCRGRMVLKKREPQPNGTEKQTFACPKCEHVKVKQTEDPLNPTSRQARRRR' A
#
# COMPACT_ATOMS: atom_id res chain seq x y z
N MET A 1 -6.14 18.73 -20.31
CA MET A 1 -6.30 18.64 -18.85
C MET A 1 -5.60 17.37 -18.42
N SER A 2 -4.52 17.52 -17.66
CA SER A 2 -3.53 16.46 -17.43
C SER A 2 -4.09 15.31 -16.60
N ASP A 3 -3.81 14.08 -17.07
CA ASP A 3 -4.05 12.77 -16.45
C ASP A 3 -4.33 12.77 -14.93
N PRO A 4 -5.54 12.42 -14.46
CA PRO A 4 -5.81 12.16 -13.05
C PRO A 4 -5.36 10.75 -12.62
N ALA A 5 -4.24 10.26 -13.16
CA ALA A 5 -3.68 8.95 -12.84
C ALA A 5 -2.65 9.01 -11.69
N ASP A 6 -2.56 10.11 -10.95
CA ASP A 6 -1.79 10.17 -9.69
C ASP A 6 -2.59 9.56 -8.53
N ALA A 7 -3.18 8.39 -8.76
CA ALA A 7 -3.69 7.52 -7.72
C ALA A 7 -2.48 6.83 -7.07
N THR A 8 -1.70 7.59 -6.29
CA THR A 8 -0.73 7.16 -5.28
C THR A 8 -0.43 5.65 -5.32
N GLU A 9 0.37 5.21 -6.28
CA GLU A 9 0.74 3.81 -6.36
C GLU A 9 1.61 3.47 -5.15
N ILE A 10 1.03 2.76 -4.19
CA ILE A 10 1.74 2.28 -3.01
C ILE A 10 2.85 1.34 -3.49
N LYS A 11 4.09 1.83 -3.45
CA LYS A 11 5.25 1.05 -3.91
C LYS A 11 5.33 -0.25 -3.10
N PRO A 12 5.41 -1.42 -3.77
CA PRO A 12 5.52 -2.70 -3.08
C PRO A 12 6.75 -2.73 -2.16
N PRO A 13 6.62 -3.24 -0.92
CA PRO A 13 7.76 -3.37 -0.04
C PRO A 13 8.79 -4.37 -0.61
N ARG A 14 10.04 -4.23 -0.15
CA ARG A 14 11.07 -5.23 -0.38
C ARG A 14 10.96 -6.35 0.66
N CYS A 15 11.25 -7.57 0.24
CA CYS A 15 11.34 -8.71 1.14
C CYS A 15 12.50 -8.52 2.13
N ALA A 16 12.28 -8.78 3.42
CA ALA A 16 13.33 -8.66 4.43
C ALA A 16 14.48 -9.66 4.21
N MET A 17 14.15 -10.87 3.71
CA MET A 17 15.12 -11.95 3.49
C MET A 17 15.87 -11.77 2.17
N CYS A 18 15.13 -11.64 1.06
CA CYS A 18 15.72 -11.64 -0.27
C CYS A 18 16.09 -10.24 -0.79
N ARG A 19 15.66 -9.18 -0.09
CA ARG A 19 15.73 -7.76 -0.55
C ARG A 19 15.10 -7.48 -1.91
N GLY A 20 14.47 -8.47 -2.54
CA GLY A 20 13.77 -8.38 -3.82
C GLY A 20 12.41 -7.70 -3.67
N ARG A 21 11.86 -7.21 -4.80
CA ARG A 21 10.52 -6.64 -4.85
C ARG A 21 9.49 -7.72 -4.54
N MET A 22 8.60 -7.44 -3.60
CA MET A 22 7.45 -8.31 -3.33
C MET A 22 6.35 -8.02 -4.35
N VAL A 23 5.54 -9.03 -4.66
CA VAL A 23 4.38 -8.90 -5.53
C VAL A 23 3.13 -8.79 -4.68
N LEU A 24 2.20 -7.93 -5.08
CA LEU A 24 0.90 -7.84 -4.43
C LEU A 24 0.10 -9.10 -4.79
N LYS A 25 -0.33 -9.85 -3.76
CA LYS A 25 -1.17 -11.04 -3.90
C LYS A 25 -2.64 -10.76 -3.69
N LYS A 26 -2.97 -9.86 -2.76
CA LYS A 26 -4.37 -9.57 -2.41
C LYS A 26 -4.54 -8.12 -1.96
N ARG A 27 -5.65 -7.50 -2.37
CA ARG A 27 -6.17 -6.25 -1.83
C ARG A 27 -7.52 -6.54 -1.21
N GLU A 28 -7.68 -6.19 0.06
CA GLU A 28 -8.94 -6.35 0.80
C GLU A 28 -9.37 -4.99 1.34
N PRO A 29 -10.49 -4.42 0.87
CA PRO A 29 -11.04 -3.22 1.48
C PRO A 29 -11.51 -3.55 2.90
N GLN A 30 -11.16 -2.70 3.85
CA GLN A 30 -11.59 -2.79 5.23
C GLN A 30 -12.67 -1.73 5.53
N PRO A 31 -13.62 -2.05 6.44
CA PRO A 31 -14.75 -1.18 6.76
C PRO A 31 -14.36 0.16 7.39
N ASN A 32 -13.12 0.30 7.84
CA ASN A 32 -12.54 1.55 8.37
C ASN A 32 -12.04 2.50 7.25
N GLY A 33 -12.32 2.21 5.98
CA GLY A 33 -11.80 3.00 4.85
C GLY A 33 -10.32 2.79 4.58
N THR A 34 -9.74 1.70 5.10
CA THR A 34 -8.37 1.28 4.79
C THR A 34 -8.38 0.11 3.81
N GLU A 35 -7.31 -0.05 3.05
CA GLU A 35 -7.08 -1.19 2.19
C GLU A 35 -5.96 -2.06 2.78
N LYS A 36 -6.28 -3.32 3.06
CA LYS A 36 -5.31 -4.31 3.47
C LYS A 36 -4.69 -4.96 2.22
N GLN A 37 -3.44 -4.62 1.98
CA GLN A 37 -2.62 -5.13 0.89
C GLN A 37 -1.70 -6.24 1.38
N THR A 38 -1.86 -7.43 0.83
CA THR A 38 -1.00 -8.59 1.11
C THR A 38 0.02 -8.73 0.00
N PHE A 39 1.30 -8.61 0.36
CA PHE A 39 2.42 -8.80 -0.55
C PHE A 39 3.11 -10.15 -0.27
N ALA A 40 3.51 -10.87 -1.30
CA ALA A 40 4.32 -12.09 -1.16
C ALA A 40 5.63 -11.95 -1.94
N CYS A 41 6.72 -12.50 -1.40
CA CYS A 41 7.97 -12.60 -2.14
C CYS A 41 7.89 -13.81 -3.08
N PRO A 42 8.16 -13.67 -4.39
CA PRO A 42 8.14 -14.81 -5.31
C PRO A 42 9.34 -15.76 -5.14
N LYS A 43 10.34 -15.39 -4.33
CA LYS A 43 11.57 -16.20 -4.14
C LYS A 43 11.54 -17.09 -2.91
N CYS A 44 10.97 -16.59 -1.81
CA CYS A 44 10.97 -17.27 -0.52
C CYS A 44 9.58 -17.35 0.11
N GLU A 45 8.55 -16.95 -0.65
CA GLU A 45 7.14 -16.95 -0.24
C GLU A 45 6.82 -16.13 1.02
N HIS A 46 7.77 -15.32 1.49
CA HIS A 46 7.56 -14.46 2.65
C HIS A 46 6.40 -13.51 2.39
N VAL A 47 5.41 -13.53 3.28
CA VAL A 47 4.20 -12.70 3.18
C VAL A 47 4.34 -11.49 4.09
N LYS A 48 4.04 -10.31 3.55
CA LYS A 48 3.98 -9.05 4.28
C LYS A 48 2.66 -8.37 4.02
N VAL A 49 1.90 -8.14 5.08
CA VAL A 49 0.65 -7.41 5.04
C VAL A 49 0.90 -5.95 5.37
N LYS A 50 0.33 -5.04 4.57
CA LYS A 50 0.28 -3.61 4.85
C LYS A 50 -1.17 -3.15 4.84
N GLN A 51 -1.58 -2.39 5.85
CA GLN A 51 -2.77 -1.57 5.76
C GLN A 51 -2.34 -0.23 5.17
N THR A 52 -3.01 0.20 4.11
CA THR A 52 -2.91 1.57 3.59
C THR A 52 -4.23 2.25 3.82
N GLU A 53 -4.20 3.43 4.42
CA GLU A 53 -5.35 4.32 4.43
C GLU A 53 -5.53 4.85 3.01
N ASP A 54 -6.73 4.68 2.43
CA ASP A 54 -6.97 5.17 1.08
C ASP A 54 -6.86 6.72 1.09
N PRO A 55 -5.98 7.32 0.26
CA PRO A 55 -5.83 8.78 0.22
C PRO A 55 -7.05 9.50 -0.35
N LEU A 56 -8.03 8.78 -0.93
CA LEU A 56 -9.31 9.32 -1.36
C LEU A 56 -10.35 9.39 -0.24
N ASN A 57 -10.00 9.07 1.00
CA ASN A 57 -10.88 9.35 2.12
C ASN A 57 -10.61 10.79 2.63
N PRO A 58 -11.47 11.79 2.34
CA PRO A 58 -11.27 13.18 2.76
C PRO A 58 -11.34 13.39 4.28
N THR A 59 -11.57 12.32 5.06
CA THR A 59 -11.72 12.37 6.51
C THR A 59 -10.40 12.19 7.28
N SER A 60 -9.38 11.57 6.70
CA SER A 60 -8.03 11.55 7.29
C SER A 60 -7.26 12.78 6.83
N ARG A 61 -7.62 13.92 7.43
CA ARG A 61 -6.81 15.13 7.42
C ARG A 61 -5.35 14.72 7.60
N GLN A 62 -4.55 15.04 6.58
CA GLN A 62 -3.10 15.03 6.58
C GLN A 62 -2.59 15.91 7.76
N ALA A 63 -2.68 15.40 8.98
CA ALA A 63 -2.28 16.05 10.23
C ALA A 63 -0.76 16.02 10.43
N ARG A 64 0.00 16.09 9.33
CA ARG A 64 1.46 16.24 9.33
C ARG A 64 1.92 17.17 8.21
N ARG A 65 1.12 18.17 7.84
CA ARG A 65 1.70 19.38 7.25
C ARG A 65 2.41 20.15 8.37
N ARG A 66 3.72 19.94 8.44
CA ARG A 66 4.75 20.93 8.82
C ARG A 66 4.59 21.56 10.21
N ARG A 67 5.42 21.13 11.15
CA ARG A 67 6.11 22.06 12.06
C ARG A 67 7.59 21.76 12.01
#